data_AF-A0A1H6DPS2-F1
#
_entry.id   AF-A0A1H6DPS2-F1
#
_cell.length_a   1.000
_cell.length_b   1.000
_cell.length_c   1.000
_cell.angle_alpha   90.00
_cell.angle_beta   90.00
_cell.angle_gamma   90.00
#
_symmetry.space_group_name_H-M   'P 1'
#
loop_
_entity.id
_entity.type
_entity.pdbx_description
1 polymer ?
#
loop_
_entity_poly.entity_id
_entity_poly.type
_entity_poly.pdbx_seq_one_letter_code
_entity_poly.pdbx_strand_id
1 'polypeptide(L)'
;MTGRRLLRTLVSTAVIGALLAGCAGKTPEAPVKPKLENSVTPKPLQVGQLQGYGQEQQLALALVSHYLGAPLYRVSNPMQISRDYRIGGAMKSPNGNQAVILFRALDDTQRWAMVTLSVQPGAVMNAFDVVRNGQPGYALVLKNARICTVEGADNPPVWGGSGWAFSQTGPGRFECSGQTKGSLYQSYSGMPGMMGAYAESGDTVLYDERWPLLQAVANGMAALFPNLQVPKIR
;
A
#
# COMPACT_ATOMS: atom_id res chain seq x y z
N MET A 1 45.10 -8.40 -59.78
CA MET A 1 45.77 -7.42 -60.67
C MET A 1 44.77 -6.97 -61.72
N THR A 2 44.53 -5.65 -61.80
CA THR A 2 44.17 -4.86 -63.00
C THR A 2 43.09 -5.44 -63.92
N GLY A 3 41.86 -4.90 -63.99
CA GLY A 3 41.53 -3.49 -64.22
C GLY A 3 40.87 -3.34 -65.59
N ARG A 4 40.20 -2.20 -65.83
CA ARG A 4 39.49 -1.76 -67.07
C ARG A 4 38.04 -2.26 -67.18
N ARG A 5 37.05 -1.46 -67.56
CA ARG A 5 37.04 -0.14 -68.21
C ARG A 5 35.65 0.49 -68.06
N LEU A 6 35.64 1.80 -67.87
CA LEU A 6 34.53 2.73 -68.08
C LEU A 6 34.00 2.73 -69.53
N LEU A 7 32.87 3.42 -69.69
CA LEU A 7 32.35 4.14 -70.87
C LEU A 7 31.38 3.39 -71.81
N ARG A 8 30.08 3.75 -71.75
CA ARG A 8 29.39 4.68 -72.70
C ARG A 8 27.86 4.62 -72.48
N THR A 9 27.18 5.69 -72.07
CA THR A 9 26.58 6.83 -72.82
C THR A 9 25.29 6.52 -73.62
N LEU A 10 24.34 7.47 -73.49
CA LEU A 10 23.20 7.84 -74.37
C LEU A 10 21.85 7.19 -74.03
N VAL A 11 20.94 7.91 -73.35
CA VAL A 11 19.97 8.89 -73.87
C VAL A 11 18.92 8.23 -74.76
N SER A 12 17.67 8.15 -74.26
CA SER A 12 16.44 8.33 -75.05
C SER A 12 15.20 8.42 -74.14
N THR A 13 14.66 9.64 -74.06
CA THR A 13 13.24 10.04 -74.11
C THR A 13 12.16 8.96 -74.06
N ALA A 14 11.14 9.15 -73.19
CA ALA A 14 9.78 9.55 -73.61
C ALA A 14 8.80 9.53 -72.41
N VAL A 15 8.03 10.62 -72.30
CA VAL A 15 6.93 10.86 -71.36
C VAL A 15 5.63 10.35 -71.99
N ILE A 16 4.97 9.36 -71.39
CA ILE A 16 3.52 9.00 -71.51
C ILE A 16 3.21 8.13 -70.29
N GLY A 17 2.18 8.27 -69.44
CA GLY A 17 1.02 9.14 -69.36
C GLY A 17 0.10 8.61 -68.23
N ALA A 18 -0.94 9.39 -67.92
CA ALA A 18 -2.20 8.99 -67.29
C ALA A 18 -2.20 8.52 -65.82
N LEU A 19 -2.50 9.48 -64.92
CA LEU A 19 -3.68 9.48 -64.07
C LEU A 19 -4.25 8.11 -63.66
N LEU A 20 -3.87 7.64 -62.48
CA LEU A 20 -4.72 6.80 -61.64
C LEU A 20 -5.03 7.56 -60.35
N ALA A 21 -6.10 8.36 -60.43
CA ALA A 21 -6.87 8.77 -59.28
C ALA A 21 -7.51 7.51 -58.67
N GLY A 22 -6.88 6.96 -57.64
CA GLY A 22 -7.40 5.87 -56.82
C GLY A 22 -7.39 6.32 -55.37
N CYS A 23 -8.58 6.51 -54.81
CA CYS A 23 -8.88 7.00 -53.47
C CYS A 23 -7.96 6.38 -52.38
N ALA A 24 -6.97 7.14 -51.91
CA ALA A 24 -6.35 6.89 -50.62
C ALA A 24 -7.35 7.31 -49.54
N GLY A 25 -8.28 6.41 -49.23
CA GLY A 25 -9.14 6.54 -48.07
C GLY A 25 -8.28 6.80 -46.83
N LYS A 26 -8.64 7.82 -46.05
CA LYS A 26 -8.05 8.09 -44.75
C LYS A 26 -7.96 6.78 -43.99
N THR A 27 -6.75 6.43 -43.55
CA THR A 27 -6.50 5.31 -42.64
C THR A 27 -7.54 5.39 -41.52
N PRO A 28 -8.32 4.32 -41.25
CA PRO A 28 -9.25 4.32 -40.14
C PRO A 28 -8.48 4.74 -38.89
N GLU A 29 -8.89 5.83 -38.25
CA GLU A 29 -8.36 6.21 -36.95
C GLU A 29 -8.49 4.97 -36.06
N ALA A 30 -7.34 4.44 -35.63
CA ALA A 30 -7.34 3.33 -34.69
C ALA A 30 -8.24 3.75 -33.52
N PRO A 31 -9.18 2.89 -33.09
CA PRO A 31 -10.06 3.23 -31.97
C PRO A 31 -9.17 3.66 -30.81
N VAL A 32 -9.33 4.91 -30.39
CA VAL A 32 -8.65 5.48 -29.22
C VAL A 32 -8.97 4.53 -28.08
N LYS A 33 -8.01 3.69 -27.69
CA LYS A 33 -8.17 2.83 -26.52
C LYS A 33 -8.51 3.77 -25.37
N PRO A 34 -9.69 3.66 -24.73
CA PRO A 34 -10.04 4.54 -23.63
C PRO A 34 -8.92 4.41 -22.60
N LYS A 35 -8.24 5.53 -22.36
CA LYS A 35 -7.23 5.64 -21.31
C LYS A 35 -8.01 5.33 -20.03
N LEU A 36 -7.77 4.18 -19.39
CA LEU A 36 -8.44 3.87 -18.12
C LEU A 36 -8.15 5.03 -17.17
N GLU A 37 -9.17 5.83 -16.89
CA GLU A 37 -9.08 6.99 -16.02
C GLU A 37 -8.87 6.52 -14.58
N ASN A 38 -8.16 7.33 -13.80
CA ASN A 38 -8.00 7.05 -12.39
C ASN A 38 -9.39 7.03 -11.74
N SER A 39 -9.69 5.97 -11.00
CA SER A 39 -11.00 5.81 -10.35
C SER A 39 -10.86 5.11 -9.02
N VAL A 40 -11.79 5.44 -8.12
CA VAL A 40 -11.91 4.84 -6.79
C VAL A 40 -13.38 4.52 -6.59
N THR A 41 -13.70 3.24 -6.45
CA THR A 41 -15.07 2.76 -6.28
C THR A 41 -15.19 1.97 -4.99
N PRO A 42 -16.25 2.17 -4.18
CA PRO A 42 -16.45 1.41 -2.97
C PRO A 42 -16.51 -0.10 -3.24
N LYS A 43 -15.78 -0.87 -2.43
CA LYS A 43 -15.72 -2.32 -2.50
C LYS A 43 -16.40 -2.92 -1.27
N PRO A 44 -17.34 -3.87 -1.44
CA PRO A 44 -17.90 -4.60 -0.30
C PRO A 44 -16.79 -5.29 0.50
N LEU A 45 -16.68 -4.96 1.78
CA LEU A 45 -15.74 -5.57 2.71
C LEU A 45 -16.47 -6.57 3.60
N GLN A 46 -16.18 -7.85 3.39
CA GLN A 46 -16.65 -8.92 4.27
C GLN A 46 -15.51 -9.30 5.19
N VAL A 47 -15.64 -9.02 6.48
CA VAL A 47 -14.67 -9.47 7.48
C VAL A 47 -15.12 -10.77 8.11
N GLY A 48 -14.26 -11.78 8.04
CA GLY A 48 -14.45 -13.03 8.75
C GLY A 48 -14.00 -12.89 10.20
N GLN A 49 -14.66 -13.60 11.12
CA GLN A 49 -14.06 -13.81 12.43
C GLN A 49 -12.89 -14.77 12.28
N LEU A 50 -11.68 -14.27 12.53
CA LEU A 50 -10.56 -15.17 12.83
C LEU A 50 -10.90 -15.83 14.17
N GLN A 51 -10.99 -17.16 14.19
CA GLN A 51 -11.18 -17.92 15.43
C GLN A 51 -9.88 -18.68 15.73
N GLY A 52 -9.43 -18.62 16.98
CA GLY A 52 -8.21 -19.28 17.44
C GLY A 52 -7.18 -18.33 18.07
N TYR A 53 -6.13 -18.93 18.61
CA TYR A 53 -4.99 -18.21 19.20
C TYR A 53 -4.09 -17.60 18.11
N GLY A 54 -3.47 -16.45 18.40
CA GLY A 54 -2.43 -15.87 17.55
C GLY A 54 -2.89 -14.83 16.53
N GLN A 55 -4.09 -14.28 16.67
CA GLN A 55 -4.68 -13.34 15.69
C GLN A 55 -3.91 -12.01 15.65
N GLU A 56 -3.43 -11.56 16.80
CA GLU A 56 -2.59 -10.38 16.95
C GLU A 56 -1.30 -10.57 16.15
N GLN A 57 -0.67 -11.73 16.30
CA GLN A 57 0.56 -12.08 15.59
C GLN A 57 0.33 -12.16 14.09
N GLN A 58 -0.75 -12.80 13.65
CA GLN A 58 -1.11 -12.88 12.22
C GLN A 58 -1.34 -11.49 11.62
N LEU A 59 -2.07 -10.62 12.33
CA LEU A 59 -2.28 -9.22 11.90
C LEU A 59 -0.95 -8.47 11.80
N ALA A 60 -0.08 -8.59 12.81
CA ALA A 60 1.22 -7.91 12.79
C ALA A 60 2.10 -8.40 11.63
N LEU A 61 2.13 -9.71 11.36
CA LEU A 61 2.85 -10.27 10.22
C LEU A 61 2.24 -9.81 8.89
N ALA A 62 0.92 -9.75 8.77
CA ALA A 62 0.25 -9.24 7.58
C ALA A 62 0.58 -7.76 7.33
N LEU A 63 0.63 -6.94 8.38
CA LEU A 63 1.02 -5.53 8.30
C LEU A 63 2.49 -5.35 7.91
N VAL A 64 3.40 -6.11 8.52
CA VAL A 64 4.83 -6.09 8.15
C VAL A 64 5.00 -6.53 6.69
N SER A 65 4.36 -7.63 6.29
CA SER A 65 4.39 -8.13 4.90
C SER A 65 3.80 -7.12 3.91
N HIS A 66 2.71 -6.46 4.27
CA HIS A 66 2.10 -5.40 3.48
C HIS A 66 3.09 -4.27 3.24
N TYR A 67 3.67 -3.69 4.29
CA TYR A 67 4.58 -2.57 4.13
C TYR A 67 5.89 -2.93 3.40
N LEU A 68 6.34 -4.18 3.51
CA LEU A 68 7.48 -4.69 2.74
C LEU A 68 7.20 -4.80 1.25
N GLY A 69 6.01 -5.27 0.90
CA GLY A 69 5.64 -5.55 -0.49
C GLY A 69 4.93 -4.39 -1.20
N ALA A 70 4.49 -3.38 -0.46
CA ALA A 70 3.58 -2.40 -1.02
C ALA A 70 4.32 -1.30 -1.80
N PRO A 71 3.88 -1.04 -3.05
CA PRO A 71 4.68 -0.28 -4.01
C PRO A 71 4.74 1.22 -3.72
N LEU A 72 3.88 1.74 -2.84
CA LEU A 72 3.67 3.18 -2.68
C LEU A 72 4.22 3.77 -1.39
N TYR A 73 4.82 2.99 -0.50
CA TYR A 73 5.26 3.50 0.80
C TYR A 73 6.76 3.76 0.89
N ARG A 74 7.12 4.53 1.92
CA ARG A 74 8.47 4.80 2.40
C ARG A 74 8.54 4.51 3.90
N VAL A 75 8.47 3.23 4.25
CA VAL A 75 8.66 2.75 5.63
C VAL A 75 9.87 1.83 5.68
N SER A 76 10.75 2.10 6.64
CA SER A 76 12.01 1.40 6.82
C SER A 76 11.96 0.36 7.95
N ASN A 77 11.13 0.58 8.97
CA ASN A 77 11.01 -0.31 10.11
C ASN A 77 10.57 -1.74 9.73
N PRO A 78 9.57 -1.97 8.85
CA PRO A 78 9.13 -3.31 8.47
C PRO A 78 10.25 -4.20 7.94
N MET A 79 11.22 -3.62 7.22
CA MET A 79 12.40 -4.35 6.73
C MET A 79 13.24 -4.87 7.88
N GLN A 80 13.61 -4.02 8.84
CA GLN A 80 14.41 -4.44 9.97
C GLN A 80 13.66 -5.43 10.87
N ILE A 81 12.37 -5.17 11.14
CA ILE A 81 11.50 -6.07 11.91
C ILE A 81 11.52 -7.47 11.32
N SER A 82 11.41 -7.60 10.00
CA SER A 82 11.34 -8.90 9.32
C SER A 82 12.64 -9.69 9.32
N ARG A 83 13.79 -9.00 9.45
CA ARG A 83 15.12 -9.62 9.37
C ARG A 83 15.68 -9.93 10.74
N ASP A 84 15.54 -9.00 11.67
CA ASP A 84 16.33 -8.98 12.91
C ASP A 84 15.49 -9.32 14.15
N TYR A 85 14.18 -9.50 14.00
CA TYR A 85 13.30 -9.74 15.13
C TYR A 85 12.39 -10.95 14.92
N ARG A 86 12.10 -11.67 16.01
CA ARG A 86 11.09 -12.73 16.07
C ARG A 86 9.83 -12.21 16.73
N ILE A 87 8.68 -12.56 16.16
CA ILE A 87 7.40 -12.25 16.77
C ILE A 87 7.25 -12.96 18.12
N GLY A 88 6.69 -12.26 19.09
CA GLY A 88 6.49 -12.75 20.44
C GLY A 88 5.04 -12.60 20.88
N GLY A 89 4.84 -11.91 22.00
CA GLY A 89 3.53 -11.70 22.60
C GLY A 89 2.78 -10.50 22.02
N ALA A 90 1.55 -10.33 22.52
CA ALA A 90 0.76 -9.13 22.29
C ALA A 90 0.21 -8.63 23.62
N MET A 91 0.04 -7.31 23.72
CA MET A 91 -0.54 -6.62 24.86
C MET A 91 -1.74 -5.83 24.37
N LYS A 92 -2.86 -5.91 25.09
CA LYS A 92 -4.07 -5.11 24.80
C LYS A 92 -4.29 -4.11 25.92
N SER A 93 -4.78 -2.94 25.56
CA SER A 93 -5.20 -1.97 26.56
C SER A 93 -6.41 -2.50 27.34
N PRO A 94 -6.59 -2.10 28.61
CA PRO A 94 -7.76 -2.47 29.40
C PRO A 94 -9.09 -2.06 28.76
N ASN A 95 -9.09 -0.97 27.98
CA ASN A 95 -10.27 -0.48 27.26
C ASN A 95 -10.45 -1.10 25.86
N GLY A 96 -9.59 -2.03 25.44
CA GLY A 96 -9.67 -2.71 24.14
C GLY A 96 -9.37 -1.87 22.89
N ASN A 97 -9.07 -0.58 23.06
CA ASN A 97 -8.89 0.35 21.94
C ASN A 97 -7.45 0.44 21.41
N GLN A 98 -6.49 -0.19 22.09
CA GLN A 98 -5.09 -0.18 21.69
C GLN A 98 -4.51 -1.58 21.83
N ALA A 99 -3.64 -1.95 20.91
CA ALA A 99 -2.88 -3.18 20.97
C ALA A 99 -1.42 -2.94 20.59
N VAL A 100 -0.53 -3.67 21.23
CA VAL A 100 0.91 -3.69 20.94
C VAL A 100 1.30 -5.13 20.70
N ILE A 101 1.77 -5.44 19.50
CA ILE A 101 2.34 -6.74 19.17
C ILE A 101 3.84 -6.61 19.24
N LEU A 102 4.47 -7.46 20.04
CA LEU A 102 5.87 -7.40 20.38
C LEU A 102 6.69 -8.34 19.51
N PHE A 103 7.87 -7.85 19.14
CA PHE A 103 8.91 -8.58 18.46
C PHE A 103 10.19 -8.45 19.27
N ARG A 104 10.89 -9.55 19.47
CA ARG A 104 12.15 -9.59 20.22
C ARG A 104 13.31 -9.73 19.25
N ALA A 105 14.37 -8.96 19.48
CA ALA A 105 15.57 -9.05 18.66
C ALA A 105 16.15 -10.47 18.69
N LEU A 106 16.74 -10.87 17.57
CA LEU A 106 17.43 -12.16 17.39
C LEU A 106 18.82 -12.20 18.01
N ASP A 107 19.39 -11.03 18.26
CA ASP A 107 20.71 -10.85 18.84
C ASP A 107 20.65 -10.74 20.38
N ASP A 108 21.82 -10.65 21.00
CA ASP A 108 21.93 -10.52 22.46
C ASP A 108 21.63 -9.10 22.96
N THR A 109 21.22 -8.17 22.09
CA THR A 109 21.00 -6.76 22.46
C THR A 109 19.74 -6.54 23.28
N GLN A 110 18.89 -7.56 23.42
CA GLN A 110 17.60 -7.50 24.15
C GLN A 110 16.66 -6.38 23.68
N ARG A 111 16.85 -5.88 22.45
CA ARG A 111 16.00 -4.84 21.87
C ARG A 111 14.64 -5.38 21.46
N TRP A 112 13.69 -4.46 21.38
CA TRP A 112 12.30 -4.72 21.02
C TRP A 112 11.92 -3.97 19.76
N ALA A 113 11.14 -4.64 18.93
CA ALA A 113 10.37 -4.00 17.89
C ALA A 113 8.88 -4.28 18.10
N MET A 114 8.02 -3.47 17.50
CA MET A 114 6.59 -3.50 17.81
C MET A 114 5.74 -3.11 16.60
N VAL A 115 4.55 -3.69 16.53
CA VAL A 115 3.42 -3.14 15.77
C VAL A 115 2.41 -2.63 16.78
N THR A 116 2.18 -1.32 16.76
CA THR A 116 1.24 -0.64 17.65
C THR A 116 0.00 -0.27 16.84
N LEU A 117 -1.16 -0.50 17.43
CA LEU A 117 -2.46 -0.31 16.82
C LEU A 117 -3.32 0.47 17.79
N SER A 118 -4.03 1.48 17.29
CA SER A 118 -5.02 2.21 18.07
C SER A 118 -6.26 2.48 17.24
N VAL A 119 -7.43 2.26 17.84
CA VAL A 119 -8.75 2.44 17.24
C VAL A 119 -9.59 3.26 18.20
N GLN A 120 -9.94 4.48 17.82
CA GLN A 120 -10.74 5.37 18.66
C GLN A 120 -12.24 5.02 18.52
N PRO A 121 -13.10 5.47 19.47
CA PRO A 121 -14.54 5.36 19.32
C PRO A 121 -15.02 5.92 17.98
N GLY A 122 -15.91 5.19 17.29
CA GLY A 122 -16.42 5.58 15.98
C GLY A 122 -15.43 5.37 14.82
N ALA A 123 -14.38 4.56 15.01
CA ALA A 123 -13.52 4.16 13.92
C ALA A 123 -14.26 3.32 12.87
N VAL A 124 -13.89 3.54 11.61
CA VAL A 124 -14.53 2.91 10.45
C VAL A 124 -13.45 2.38 9.52
N MET A 125 -13.66 1.17 8.99
CA MET A 125 -12.80 0.55 7.99
C MET A 125 -13.59 0.31 6.71
N ASN A 126 -13.15 0.93 5.62
CA ASN A 126 -13.77 0.84 4.29
C ASN A 126 -12.77 0.27 3.28
N ALA A 127 -13.27 -0.46 2.29
CA ALA A 127 -12.48 -0.97 1.18
C ALA A 127 -12.90 -0.31 -0.14
N PHE A 128 -11.95 -0.19 -1.06
CA PHE A 128 -12.15 0.40 -2.38
C PHE A 128 -11.37 -0.38 -3.44
N ASP A 129 -11.99 -0.55 -4.60
CA ASP A 129 -11.28 -0.86 -5.83
C ASP A 129 -10.68 0.44 -6.37
N VAL A 130 -9.41 0.41 -6.75
CA VAL A 130 -8.64 1.57 -7.21
C VAL A 130 -8.06 1.26 -8.59
N VAL A 131 -8.27 2.16 -9.54
CA VAL A 131 -7.53 2.16 -10.80
C VAL A 131 -6.59 3.35 -10.78
N ARG A 132 -5.28 3.10 -10.83
CA ARG A 132 -4.24 4.14 -10.90
C ARG A 132 -3.41 3.93 -12.15
N ASN A 133 -3.36 4.92 -13.03
CA ASN A 133 -2.59 4.89 -14.27
C ASN A 133 -2.88 3.63 -15.11
N GLY A 134 -4.15 3.22 -15.14
CA GLY A 134 -4.60 2.00 -15.79
C GLY A 134 -4.25 0.69 -15.07
N GLN A 135 -3.63 0.74 -13.89
CA GLN A 135 -3.33 -0.44 -13.07
C GLN A 135 -4.41 -0.61 -11.99
N PRO A 136 -5.06 -1.78 -11.90
CA PRO A 136 -6.00 -2.08 -10.84
C PRO A 136 -5.25 -2.36 -9.53
N GLY A 137 -5.88 -2.01 -8.41
CA GLY A 137 -5.42 -2.27 -7.06
C GLY A 137 -6.56 -2.04 -6.08
N TYR A 138 -6.21 -2.02 -4.80
CA TYR A 138 -7.17 -1.97 -3.71
C TYR A 138 -6.69 -1.01 -2.64
N ALA A 139 -7.62 -0.34 -1.97
CA ALA A 139 -7.33 0.46 -0.80
C ALA A 139 -8.22 0.07 0.38
N LEU A 140 -7.63 0.03 1.58
CA LEU A 140 -8.30 -0.09 2.86
C LEU A 140 -8.12 1.23 3.60
N VAL A 141 -9.21 1.97 3.82
CA VAL A 141 -9.19 3.24 4.55
C VAL A 141 -9.70 3.00 5.96
N LEU A 142 -8.85 3.29 6.94
CA LEU A 142 -9.18 3.25 8.35
C LEU A 142 -9.27 4.67 8.91
N LYS A 143 -10.49 5.07 9.22
CA LYS A 143 -10.81 6.34 9.88
C LYS A 143 -10.68 6.19 11.39
N ASN A 144 -10.09 7.19 12.05
CA ASN A 144 -9.86 7.19 13.50
C ASN A 144 -9.08 5.97 14.02
N ALA A 145 -8.21 5.41 13.18
CA ALA A 145 -7.31 4.33 13.54
C ALA A 145 -5.87 4.64 13.10
N ARG A 146 -4.90 4.22 13.91
CA ARG A 146 -3.47 4.40 13.61
C ARG A 146 -2.72 3.10 13.78
N ILE A 147 -1.76 2.91 12.88
CA ILE A 147 -0.85 1.79 12.85
C ILE A 147 0.56 2.37 12.88
N CYS A 148 1.36 2.03 13.89
CA CYS A 148 2.78 2.38 13.88
C CYS A 148 3.65 1.15 14.03
N THR A 149 4.77 1.16 13.33
CA THR A 149 5.86 0.22 13.55
C THR A 149 6.93 0.92 14.38
N VAL A 150 7.50 0.20 15.33
CA VAL A 150 8.56 0.68 16.21
C VAL A 150 9.73 -0.30 16.13
N GLU A 151 10.95 0.20 16.02
CA GLU A 151 12.17 -0.62 15.98
C GLU A 151 13.19 -0.12 17.00
N GLY A 152 13.94 -1.04 17.60
CA GLY A 152 15.08 -0.72 18.46
C GLY A 152 14.72 -0.11 19.81
N ALA A 153 13.53 -0.37 20.35
CA ALA A 153 13.17 0.04 21.70
C ALA A 153 13.92 -0.76 22.76
N ASP A 154 14.28 -0.14 23.87
CA ASP A 154 14.97 -0.80 24.98
C ASP A 154 14.04 -1.74 25.76
N ASN A 155 12.75 -1.41 25.84
CA ASN A 155 11.73 -2.14 26.59
C ASN A 155 10.37 -2.11 25.87
N PRO A 156 9.49 -3.09 26.12
CA PRO A 156 8.07 -2.99 25.78
C PRO A 156 7.42 -1.82 26.53
N PRO A 157 6.41 -1.16 25.94
CA PRO A 157 5.69 -0.09 26.62
C PRO A 157 4.85 -0.64 27.77
N VAL A 158 4.64 0.20 28.77
CA VAL A 158 3.78 -0.10 29.93
C VAL A 158 2.48 0.67 29.84
N TRP A 159 1.39 0.15 30.40
CA TRP A 159 0.12 0.85 30.40
C TRP A 159 0.16 2.05 31.36
N GLY A 160 0.04 3.27 30.83
CA GLY A 160 0.10 4.54 31.56
C GLY A 160 -1.26 5.13 31.92
N GLY A 161 -2.31 4.31 32.01
CA GLY A 161 -3.67 4.75 32.34
C GLY A 161 -4.51 5.15 31.13
N SER A 162 -4.04 6.10 30.31
CA SER A 162 -4.75 6.55 29.09
C SER A 162 -4.18 5.98 27.79
N GLY A 163 -2.99 5.41 27.83
CA GLY A 163 -2.30 4.86 26.67
C GLY A 163 -1.01 4.15 27.03
N TRP A 164 -0.35 3.60 26.01
CA TRP A 164 0.97 2.98 26.14
C TRP A 164 2.06 4.02 26.37
N ALA A 165 2.76 3.90 27.50
CA ALA A 165 3.92 4.71 27.84
C ALA A 165 5.19 3.99 27.38
N PHE A 166 5.91 4.62 26.45
CA PHE A 166 7.19 4.13 25.94
C PHE A 166 8.35 4.65 26.80
N SER A 167 9.48 3.95 26.77
CA SER A 167 10.71 4.36 27.46
C SER A 167 11.12 5.78 27.06
N GLN A 168 11.51 6.60 28.04
CA GLN A 168 12.02 7.94 27.76
C GLN A 168 13.47 7.94 27.26
N THR A 169 14.24 6.90 27.59
CA THR A 169 15.65 6.77 27.24
C THR A 169 15.87 6.03 25.92
N GLY A 170 15.01 5.06 25.62
CA GLY A 170 15.09 4.25 24.41
C GLY A 170 13.71 3.88 23.87
N PRO A 171 12.89 4.85 23.44
CA PRO A 171 11.54 4.59 22.92
C PRO A 171 11.52 3.77 21.62
N GLY A 172 12.66 3.66 20.94
CA GLY A 172 12.76 3.12 19.59
C GLY A 172 12.38 4.17 18.53
N ARG A 173 12.54 3.79 17.26
CA ARG A 173 12.21 4.64 16.10
C ARG A 173 10.79 4.34 15.62
N PHE A 174 9.93 5.35 15.60
CA PHE A 174 8.54 5.23 15.18
C PHE A 174 8.34 5.55 13.70
N GLU A 175 7.55 4.73 13.02
CA GLU A 175 6.98 5.03 11.71
C GLU A 175 5.48 4.72 11.74
N CYS A 176 4.65 5.76 11.62
CA CYS A 176 3.20 5.69 11.77
C CYS A 176 2.46 5.96 10.44
N SER A 177 1.39 5.21 10.19
CA SER A 177 0.35 5.60 9.25
C SER A 177 -0.46 6.78 9.82
N GLY A 178 -0.83 7.75 8.97
CA GLY A 178 -1.75 8.83 9.35
C GLY A 178 -1.15 10.02 10.10
N GLN A 179 0.17 10.21 10.16
CA GLN A 179 0.78 11.48 10.63
C GLN A 179 1.62 12.15 9.54
N THR A 180 1.15 13.29 9.02
CA THR A 180 1.89 14.13 8.07
C THR A 180 2.72 15.20 8.78
N LYS A 181 4.01 14.92 8.99
CA LYS A 181 5.09 15.88 8.66
C LYS A 181 6.03 15.34 7.59
N GLY A 182 5.93 14.05 7.25
CA GLY A 182 6.43 13.43 6.03
C GLY A 182 5.38 12.44 5.54
N SER A 183 5.09 12.41 4.24
CA SER A 183 4.15 11.44 3.70
C SER A 183 4.75 10.04 3.83
N LEU A 184 4.02 9.11 4.46
CA LEU A 184 4.28 7.66 4.38
C LEU A 184 4.39 7.20 2.92
N TYR A 185 3.73 7.93 2.02
CA TYR A 185 3.67 7.63 0.61
C TYR A 185 4.85 8.21 -0.16
N GLN A 186 5.30 7.47 -1.16
CA GLN A 186 6.29 7.92 -2.13
C GLN A 186 5.78 9.16 -2.86
N SER A 187 6.72 10.08 -3.17
CA SER A 187 6.47 11.21 -4.05
C SER A 187 5.85 10.72 -5.36
N TYR A 188 4.84 11.43 -5.86
CA TYR A 188 4.14 11.10 -7.11
C TYR A 188 3.33 9.79 -7.10
N SER A 189 3.18 9.11 -5.96
CA SER A 189 2.29 7.94 -5.84
C SER A 189 0.81 8.25 -6.08
N GLY A 190 0.42 9.52 -5.94
CA GLY A 190 -0.98 9.97 -5.97
C GLY A 190 -1.75 9.62 -4.69
N MET A 191 -1.18 8.84 -3.77
CA MET A 191 -1.82 8.43 -2.52
C MET A 191 -1.33 9.30 -1.34
N PRO A 192 -2.17 9.56 -0.33
CA PRO A 192 -3.58 9.14 -0.23
C PRO A 192 -4.54 10.04 -1.02
N GLY A 193 -4.06 11.08 -1.70
CA GLY A 193 -4.90 12.10 -2.35
C GLY A 193 -5.90 11.58 -3.40
N MET A 194 -5.58 10.49 -4.09
CA MET A 194 -6.48 9.82 -5.04
C MET A 194 -7.78 9.32 -4.40
N MET A 195 -7.78 9.06 -3.09
CA MET A 195 -8.99 8.66 -2.38
C MET A 195 -10.05 9.78 -2.35
N GLY A 196 -9.67 11.03 -2.60
CA GLY A 196 -10.60 12.16 -2.66
C GLY A 196 -11.47 12.25 -1.41
N ALA A 197 -12.79 12.24 -1.60
CA ALA A 197 -13.76 12.31 -0.49
C ALA A 197 -13.76 11.07 0.44
N TYR A 198 -13.09 9.98 0.06
CA TYR A 198 -13.08 8.75 0.85
C TYR A 198 -12.01 8.72 1.95
N ALA A 199 -11.03 9.64 1.92
CA ALA A 199 -9.99 9.74 2.95
C ALA A 199 -9.68 11.20 3.30
N GLU A 200 -9.43 11.45 4.57
CA GLU A 200 -9.11 12.76 5.12
C GLU A 200 -7.69 12.79 5.69
N SER A 201 -7.19 13.99 6.02
CA SER A 201 -5.91 14.12 6.72
C SER A 201 -6.00 13.41 8.07
N GLY A 202 -5.04 12.51 8.33
CA GLY A 202 -5.02 11.71 9.56
C GLY A 202 -5.57 10.30 9.41
N ASP A 203 -6.30 10.00 8.33
CA ASP A 203 -6.76 8.65 8.04
C ASP A 203 -5.57 7.74 7.68
N THR A 204 -5.66 6.48 8.13
CA THR A 204 -4.74 5.44 7.67
C THR A 204 -5.29 4.88 6.38
N VAL A 205 -4.59 5.09 5.27
CA VAL A 205 -4.91 4.44 4.00
C VAL A 205 -3.87 3.34 3.77
N LEU A 206 -4.32 2.13 3.46
CA LEU A 206 -3.48 1.02 3.07
C LEU A 206 -3.77 0.63 1.60
N TYR A 207 -2.81 0.74 0.70
CA TYR A 207 -2.90 0.36 -0.71
C TYR A 207 -2.07 -0.87 -1.06
N ASP A 208 -2.68 -1.83 -1.76
CA ASP A 208 -1.99 -2.99 -2.34
C ASP A 208 -2.59 -3.37 -3.69
N GLU A 209 -1.80 -3.99 -4.56
CA GLU A 209 -2.30 -4.55 -5.83
C GLU A 209 -3.00 -5.90 -5.61
N ARG A 210 -2.80 -6.53 -4.45
CA ARG A 210 -3.34 -7.84 -4.09
C ARG A 210 -4.36 -7.72 -2.97
N TRP A 211 -5.62 -8.00 -3.29
CA TRP A 211 -6.70 -8.01 -2.32
C TRP A 211 -6.48 -8.95 -1.11
N PRO A 212 -5.96 -10.19 -1.26
CA PRO A 212 -5.85 -11.11 -0.14
C PRO A 212 -5.03 -10.58 1.06
N LEU A 213 -4.02 -9.74 0.80
CA LEU A 213 -3.19 -9.18 1.86
C LEU A 213 -3.94 -8.10 2.65
N LEU A 214 -4.64 -7.19 1.97
CA LEU A 214 -5.50 -6.19 2.64
C LEU A 214 -6.69 -6.85 3.35
N GLN A 215 -7.24 -7.93 2.79
CA GLN A 215 -8.29 -8.72 3.41
C GLN A 215 -7.81 -9.38 4.72
N ALA A 216 -6.58 -9.90 4.75
CA ALA A 216 -5.99 -10.45 5.98
C ALA A 216 -5.81 -9.38 7.06
N VAL A 217 -5.35 -8.18 6.69
CA VAL A 217 -5.27 -7.03 7.59
C VAL A 217 -6.66 -6.64 8.09
N ALA A 218 -7.66 -6.55 7.21
CA ALA A 218 -9.02 -6.20 7.59
C ALA A 218 -9.64 -7.22 8.56
N ASN A 219 -9.48 -8.51 8.30
CA ASN A 219 -9.95 -9.57 9.20
C ASN A 219 -9.28 -9.46 10.57
N GLY A 220 -7.95 -9.27 10.62
CA GLY A 220 -7.22 -9.10 11.87
C GLY A 220 -7.65 -7.86 12.65
N MET A 221 -7.82 -6.72 11.97
CA MET A 221 -8.29 -5.48 12.60
C MET A 221 -9.70 -5.63 13.19
N ALA A 222 -10.64 -6.21 12.43
CA ALA A 222 -12.00 -6.43 12.90
C ALA A 222 -12.09 -7.44 14.06
N ALA A 223 -11.22 -8.46 14.06
CA ALA A 223 -11.17 -9.44 15.15
C ALA A 223 -10.55 -8.86 16.42
N LEU A 224 -9.54 -7.99 16.29
CA LEU A 224 -8.84 -7.39 17.41
C LEU A 224 -9.59 -6.21 18.05
N PHE A 225 -10.37 -5.48 17.26
CA PHE A 225 -11.07 -4.26 17.69
C PHE A 225 -12.58 -4.38 17.45
N PRO A 226 -13.36 -4.88 18.43
CA PRO A 226 -14.81 -5.06 18.30
C PRO A 226 -15.59 -3.77 18.04
N ASN A 227 -15.02 -2.62 18.39
CA ASN A 227 -15.60 -1.29 18.17
C ASN A 227 -15.29 -0.72 16.77
N LEU A 228 -14.47 -1.40 15.97
CA LEU A 228 -14.20 -1.00 14.59
C LEU A 228 -15.40 -1.32 13.70
N GLN A 229 -15.98 -0.29 13.10
CA GLN A 229 -17.14 -0.45 12.23
C GLN A 229 -16.70 -0.85 10.82
N VAL A 230 -17.36 -1.86 10.26
CA VAL A 230 -17.21 -2.27 8.86
C VAL A 230 -18.55 -2.05 8.16
N PRO A 231 -18.73 -0.94 7.43
CA PRO A 231 -19.99 -0.63 6.78
C PRO A 231 -20.36 -1.69 5.74
N LYS A 232 -21.65 -2.04 5.70
CA LYS A 232 -22.19 -2.95 4.69
C LYS A 232 -22.61 -2.14 3.47
N ILE A 233 -21.91 -2.34 2.37
CA ILE A 233 -22.31 -1.84 1.06
C ILE A 233 -23.22 -2.91 0.45
N ARG A 234 -24.45 -2.53 0.11
CA ARG A 234 -25.43 -3.39 -0.55
C ARG A 234 -25.49 -3.09 -2.03
#